data_AF-A0A918EEI4-F1
#
_entry.id   AF-A0A918EEI4-F1
#
_cell.length_a   1.000
_cell.length_b   1.000
_cell.length_c   1.000
_cell.angle_alpha   90.00
_cell.angle_beta   90.00
_cell.angle_gamma   90.00
#
_symmetry.space_group_name_H-M   'P 1'
#
loop_
_entity.id
_entity.type
_entity.pdbx_description
1 polymer ?
#
loop_
_entity_poly.entity_id
_entity_poly.type
_entity_poly.pdbx_seq_one_letter_code
_entity_poly.pdbx_strand_id
1 'polypeptide(L)'
;MNVLPREQALDPRLWETPQMREALARHDIGRVFALLRRSGVSQRQIAARTDLHQSEVSAITRGREVQAYQVLARIADGLGIPRGYMGLAYAGGTAAPLPCSPCSDSVKDGPVRRRELLGIVGKLVVGSALTSADITLISTDPQPTPVPARLGAAEVDQLRSLTAGLRAYDIAHGGGSCREAILAHSRWAESLLGADCTDPIRRQLLAAVAEARTLAGWTAHDLGLTTEAYSHLVRAVEHTRAAGDPAHTAIVLHYLGRVPLDNGDPDEALKYFQLGQIAAQDAHSPLAVAFLHANQAVAYAHQGHPDHAISSLRRAENEFAHAGTDEQDRPFARFFDHTALDTAAARVHSHLGLNDPAHRDQAITRLRRTLDHTPADHARQRAFNLTWLATCTLAAGDPDTGTQLGHQALDAVRAVNSTRLLHHLAPLATETAHHRHNSDVNDLAHEVHLLRSTAA
;
A
#
# COMPACT_ATOMS: atom_id res chain seq x y z
N MET A 1 -44.91 45.68 -15.70
CA MET A 1 -43.87 46.12 -16.66
C MET A 1 -43.57 44.94 -17.58
N ASN A 2 -43.85 45.07 -18.87
CA ASN A 2 -43.89 43.98 -19.86
C ASN A 2 -42.60 43.17 -19.94
N VAL A 3 -42.67 41.89 -19.56
CA VAL A 3 -41.73 40.85 -19.94
C VAL A 3 -41.99 40.54 -21.41
N LEU A 4 -41.08 40.97 -22.29
CA LEU A 4 -41.11 40.55 -23.70
C LEU A 4 -40.67 39.07 -23.79
N PRO A 5 -41.27 38.25 -24.66
CA PRO A 5 -40.99 36.81 -24.74
C PRO A 5 -39.52 36.54 -25.10
N ARG A 6 -38.89 35.59 -24.41
CA ARG A 6 -37.56 35.02 -24.72
C ARG A 6 -37.58 34.07 -25.94
N GLU A 7 -38.50 34.27 -26.89
CA GLU A 7 -38.82 33.23 -27.88
C GLU A 7 -38.52 33.68 -29.30
N GLN A 8 -37.25 33.52 -29.68
CA GLN A 8 -36.78 33.10 -31.01
C GLN A 8 -35.26 32.92 -30.89
N ALA A 9 -34.77 31.68 -30.89
CA ALA A 9 -33.33 31.44 -30.95
C ALA A 9 -32.75 32.12 -32.21
N LEU A 10 -31.56 32.71 -32.11
CA LEU A 10 -30.90 33.25 -33.31
C LEU A 10 -30.61 32.08 -34.24
N ASP A 11 -30.88 32.24 -35.55
CA ASP A 11 -30.59 31.20 -36.53
C ASP A 11 -29.08 30.86 -36.47
N PRO A 12 -28.70 29.61 -36.11
CA PRO A 12 -27.30 29.20 -36.01
C PRO A 12 -26.51 29.42 -37.31
N ARG A 13 -27.19 29.46 -38.47
CA ARG A 13 -26.55 29.72 -39.77
C ARG A 13 -25.94 31.13 -39.88
N LEU A 14 -26.36 32.09 -39.04
CA LEU A 14 -25.78 33.43 -38.99
C LEU A 14 -24.30 33.40 -38.63
N TRP A 15 -23.89 32.49 -37.73
CA TRP A 15 -22.51 32.34 -37.28
C TRP A 15 -21.58 31.75 -38.34
N GLU A 16 -22.13 31.03 -39.31
CA GLU A 16 -21.37 30.35 -40.36
C GLU A 16 -21.00 31.26 -41.53
N THR A 17 -21.64 32.44 -41.66
CA THR A 17 -21.37 33.38 -42.75
C THR A 17 -19.93 33.91 -42.72
N PRO A 18 -19.24 34.05 -43.88
CA PRO A 18 -17.83 34.45 -43.91
C PRO A 18 -17.54 35.75 -43.17
N GLN A 19 -18.43 36.75 -43.31
CA GLN A 19 -18.29 38.05 -42.65
C GLN A 19 -18.47 37.98 -41.13
N MET A 20 -19.34 37.07 -40.63
CA MET A 20 -19.54 36.88 -39.19
C MET A 20 -18.36 36.11 -38.58
N ARG A 21 -17.86 35.07 -39.25
CA ARG A 21 -16.67 34.33 -38.78
C ARG A 21 -15.43 35.21 -38.67
N GLU A 22 -15.22 36.06 -39.66
CA GLU A 22 -14.09 37.00 -39.66
C GLU A 22 -14.18 38.00 -38.50
N ALA A 23 -15.37 38.53 -38.23
CA ALA A 23 -15.60 39.45 -37.11
C ALA A 23 -15.42 38.76 -35.74
N LEU A 24 -15.93 37.52 -35.59
CA LEU A 24 -15.77 36.72 -34.38
C LEU A 24 -14.30 36.36 -34.10
N ALA A 25 -13.54 35.99 -35.14
CA ALA A 25 -12.13 35.63 -35.01
C ALA A 25 -11.25 36.81 -34.57
N ARG A 26 -11.61 38.04 -34.96
CA ARG A 26 -10.90 39.27 -34.57
C ARG A 26 -11.44 39.96 -33.31
N HIS A 27 -12.43 39.36 -32.63
CA HIS A 27 -13.15 39.96 -31.49
C HIS A 27 -13.78 41.33 -31.80
N ASP A 28 -14.14 41.59 -33.06
CA ASP A 28 -14.80 42.84 -33.46
C ASP A 28 -16.30 42.79 -33.14
N ILE A 29 -16.62 43.00 -31.86
CA ILE A 29 -18.00 42.95 -31.34
C ILE A 29 -18.88 44.03 -31.98
N GLY A 30 -18.29 45.20 -32.34
CA GLY A 30 -19.00 46.25 -33.06
C GLY A 30 -19.54 45.76 -34.40
N ARG A 31 -18.70 45.03 -35.15
CA ARG A 31 -19.10 44.42 -36.41
C ARG A 31 -20.10 43.27 -36.24
N VAL A 32 -19.94 42.43 -35.21
CA VAL A 32 -20.89 41.36 -34.87
C VAL A 32 -22.29 41.94 -34.61
N PHE A 33 -22.39 43.00 -33.80
CA PHE A 33 -23.67 43.66 -33.52
C PHE A 33 -24.27 44.31 -34.76
N ALA A 34 -23.44 44.91 -35.64
CA ALA A 34 -23.91 45.48 -36.89
C ALA A 34 -24.49 44.41 -37.85
N LEU A 35 -23.86 43.23 -37.92
CA LEU A 35 -24.33 42.11 -38.73
C LEU A 35 -25.65 41.52 -38.18
N LEU A 36 -25.77 41.36 -36.86
CA LEU A 36 -27.02 40.94 -36.20
C LEU A 36 -28.17 41.93 -36.44
N ARG A 37 -27.88 43.23 -36.49
CA ARG A 37 -28.89 44.24 -36.82
C ARG A 37 -29.41 44.13 -38.25
N ARG A 38 -28.55 43.75 -39.20
CA ARG A 38 -28.95 43.54 -40.59
C ARG A 38 -29.80 42.29 -40.77
N SER A 39 -29.66 41.29 -39.89
CA SER A 39 -30.50 40.10 -39.87
C SER A 39 -31.79 40.28 -39.04
N GLY A 40 -32.12 41.51 -38.63
CA GLY A 40 -33.39 41.85 -37.96
C GLY A 40 -33.34 41.92 -36.43
N VAL A 41 -32.17 41.75 -35.80
CA VAL A 41 -32.03 41.82 -34.32
C VAL A 41 -31.82 43.25 -33.85
N SER A 42 -32.74 43.79 -33.05
CA SER A 42 -32.63 45.15 -32.51
C SER A 42 -31.56 45.30 -31.42
N GLN A 43 -31.04 46.52 -31.20
CA GLN A 43 -30.08 46.79 -30.11
C GLN A 43 -30.64 46.44 -28.73
N ARG A 44 -31.95 46.60 -28.53
CA ARG A 44 -32.63 46.23 -27.28
C ARG A 44 -32.62 44.72 -27.06
N GLN A 45 -32.77 43.92 -28.12
CA GLN A 45 -32.66 42.46 -28.04
C GLN A 45 -31.22 41.99 -27.79
N ILE A 46 -30.22 42.64 -28.38
CA ILE A 46 -28.80 42.33 -28.12
C ILE A 46 -28.46 42.64 -26.65
N ALA A 47 -28.85 43.82 -26.15
CA ALA A 47 -28.65 44.23 -24.76
C ALA A 47 -29.29 43.23 -23.77
N ALA A 48 -30.55 42.85 -24.02
CA ALA A 48 -31.27 41.90 -23.18
C ALA A 48 -30.66 40.48 -23.16
N ARG A 49 -29.99 40.07 -24.24
CA ARG A 49 -29.34 38.75 -24.35
C ARG A 49 -27.96 38.72 -23.74
N THR A 50 -27.20 39.79 -23.91
CA THR A 50 -25.79 39.88 -23.48
C THR A 50 -25.59 40.45 -22.08
N ASP A 51 -26.69 40.80 -21.40
CA ASP A 51 -26.68 41.47 -20.09
C ASP A 51 -25.79 42.74 -20.10
N LEU A 52 -25.86 43.47 -21.22
CA LEU A 52 -25.21 44.76 -21.42
C LEU A 52 -26.26 45.87 -21.37
N HIS A 53 -25.88 47.05 -20.87
CA HIS A 53 -26.75 48.20 -20.97
C HIS A 53 -26.90 48.63 -22.45
N GLN A 54 -28.07 49.13 -22.83
CA GLN A 54 -28.33 49.62 -24.20
C GLN A 54 -27.33 50.71 -24.63
N SER A 55 -26.90 51.56 -23.70
CA SER A 55 -25.85 52.57 -23.92
C SER A 55 -24.50 51.95 -24.27
N GLU A 56 -24.14 50.80 -23.69
CA GLU A 56 -22.91 50.06 -23.96
C GLU A 56 -22.96 49.40 -25.34
N VAL A 57 -24.08 48.77 -25.70
CA VAL A 57 -24.29 48.19 -27.05
C VAL A 57 -24.17 49.28 -28.13
N SER A 58 -24.70 50.47 -27.86
CA SER A 58 -24.56 51.64 -28.76
C SER A 58 -23.12 52.16 -28.84
N ALA A 59 -22.37 52.17 -27.74
CA ALA A 59 -20.97 52.58 -27.73
C ALA A 59 -20.08 51.58 -28.49
N ILE A 60 -20.31 50.28 -28.31
CA ILE A 60 -19.57 49.21 -29.01
C ILE A 60 -19.85 49.25 -30.52
N THR A 61 -21.12 49.48 -30.91
CA THR A 61 -21.47 49.66 -32.34
C THR A 61 -20.78 50.90 -32.95
N ARG A 62 -20.46 51.91 -32.14
CA ARG A 62 -19.79 53.16 -32.57
C ARG A 62 -18.26 53.08 -32.48
N GLY A 63 -17.68 51.92 -32.20
CA GLY A 63 -16.23 51.69 -32.25
C GLY A 63 -15.54 51.56 -30.88
N ARG A 64 -16.27 51.43 -29.77
CA ARG A 64 -15.66 51.06 -28.49
C ARG A 64 -15.27 49.59 -28.50
N GLU A 65 -13.99 49.31 -28.31
CA GLU A 65 -13.49 47.93 -28.21
C GLU A 65 -13.84 47.27 -26.87
N VAL A 66 -14.05 45.95 -26.91
CA VAL A 66 -14.31 45.11 -25.74
C VAL A 66 -13.09 44.21 -25.51
N GLN A 67 -12.24 44.59 -24.55
CA GLN A 67 -11.00 43.85 -24.26
C GLN A 67 -11.11 42.89 -23.06
N ALA A 68 -12.14 43.05 -22.22
CA ALA A 68 -12.32 42.22 -21.03
C ALA A 68 -12.88 40.83 -21.39
N TYR A 69 -12.12 39.78 -21.10
CA TYR A 69 -12.50 38.38 -21.34
C TYR A 69 -13.88 38.01 -20.76
N GLN A 70 -14.18 38.46 -19.54
CA GLN A 70 -15.48 38.23 -18.87
C GLN A 70 -16.65 38.79 -19.68
N VAL A 71 -16.47 39.95 -20.33
CA VAL A 71 -17.51 40.59 -21.14
C VAL A 71 -17.67 39.83 -22.46
N LEU A 72 -16.58 39.39 -23.09
CA LEU A 72 -16.61 38.57 -24.30
C LEU A 72 -17.30 37.21 -24.05
N ALA A 73 -17.01 36.56 -22.93
CA ALA A 73 -17.66 35.30 -22.54
C ALA A 73 -19.16 35.48 -22.33
N ARG A 74 -19.57 36.56 -21.65
CA ARG A 74 -20.99 36.89 -21.43
C ARG A 74 -21.72 37.21 -22.73
N ILE A 75 -21.08 37.90 -23.66
CA ILE A 75 -21.63 38.14 -25.01
C ILE A 75 -21.81 36.83 -25.76
N ALA A 76 -20.81 35.93 -25.71
CA ALA A 76 -20.85 34.64 -26.38
C ALA A 76 -21.98 33.76 -25.82
N ASP A 77 -22.10 33.65 -24.50
CA ASP A 77 -23.14 32.86 -23.84
C ASP A 77 -24.54 33.44 -24.09
N GLY A 78 -24.67 34.77 -23.99
CA GLY A 78 -25.93 35.47 -24.19
C GLY A 78 -26.49 35.38 -25.62
N LEU A 79 -25.60 35.40 -26.62
CA LEU A 79 -25.98 35.28 -28.02
C LEU A 79 -25.98 33.83 -28.54
N GLY A 80 -25.45 32.88 -27.75
CA GLY A 80 -25.29 31.49 -28.18
C GLY A 80 -24.20 31.33 -29.26
N ILE A 81 -23.16 32.15 -29.22
CA ILE A 81 -22.01 32.06 -30.12
C ILE A 81 -21.15 30.88 -29.66
N PRO A 82 -20.80 29.92 -30.54
CA PRO A 82 -19.82 28.90 -30.21
C PRO A 82 -18.49 29.55 -29.78
N ARG A 83 -18.10 29.34 -28.51
CA ARG A 83 -16.92 29.96 -27.90
C ARG A 83 -15.63 29.75 -28.70
N GLY A 84 -15.54 28.64 -29.45
CA GLY A 84 -14.43 28.36 -30.38
C GLY A 84 -14.29 29.38 -31.52
N TYR A 85 -15.37 29.99 -31.99
CA TYR A 85 -15.31 31.01 -33.06
C TYR A 85 -14.75 32.35 -32.59
N MET A 86 -14.77 32.59 -31.28
CA MET A 86 -14.11 33.73 -30.65
C MET A 86 -12.76 33.35 -30.04
N GLY A 87 -12.20 32.16 -30.32
CA GLY A 87 -10.94 31.74 -29.71
C GLY A 87 -10.98 31.63 -28.18
N LEU A 88 -12.17 31.48 -27.58
CA LEU A 88 -12.40 31.38 -26.13
C LEU A 88 -12.50 29.90 -25.65
N ALA A 89 -11.86 28.95 -26.35
CA ALA A 89 -11.98 27.51 -26.08
C ALA A 89 -11.62 27.16 -24.61
N TYR A 90 -12.17 26.15 -23.92
CA TYR A 90 -13.07 25.04 -24.23
C TYR A 90 -13.82 24.71 -22.92
N ALA A 91 -15.14 24.51 -22.95
CA ALA A 91 -15.84 23.73 -21.94
C ALA A 91 -17.02 23.05 -22.63
N GLY A 92 -16.94 21.73 -22.76
CA GLY A 92 -18.07 20.92 -23.19
C GLY A 92 -19.25 21.19 -22.26
N GLY A 93 -20.31 21.76 -22.82
CA GLY A 93 -21.56 21.95 -22.09
C GLY A 93 -22.24 20.61 -21.88
N THR A 94 -22.09 20.06 -20.67
CA THR A 94 -23.13 19.47 -19.81
C THR A 94 -22.45 18.90 -18.57
N ALA A 95 -22.11 19.75 -17.62
CA ALA A 95 -21.90 19.34 -16.23
C ALA A 95 -22.72 20.30 -15.38
N ALA A 96 -23.87 19.83 -14.88
CA ALA A 96 -24.53 20.51 -13.79
C ALA A 96 -23.54 20.55 -12.61
N PRO A 97 -23.28 21.72 -11.98
CA PRO A 97 -22.44 21.75 -10.80
C PRO A 97 -23.15 20.99 -9.68
N LEU A 98 -22.58 19.87 -9.25
CA LEU A 98 -22.93 19.27 -7.97
C LEU A 98 -22.49 20.25 -6.86
N PRO A 99 -23.29 20.46 -5.81
CA PRO A 99 -22.88 21.28 -4.68
C PRO A 99 -21.76 20.55 -3.92
N CYS A 100 -20.51 20.95 -4.15
CA CYS A 100 -19.39 20.55 -3.30
C CYS A 100 -19.49 21.31 -1.97
N SER A 101 -19.47 20.58 -0.85
CA SER A 101 -19.19 21.14 0.47
C SER A 101 -17.86 21.91 0.45
N PRO A 102 -17.72 22.97 1.28
CA PRO A 102 -16.50 23.76 1.31
C PRO A 102 -15.35 22.92 1.90
N CYS A 103 -14.50 22.37 1.05
CA CYS A 103 -13.16 21.95 1.47
C CYS A 103 -12.37 23.20 1.83
N SER A 104 -11.88 23.24 3.06
CA SER A 104 -10.96 24.24 3.58
C SER A 104 -9.69 24.33 2.75
N ASP A 105 -9.30 25.57 2.42
CA ASP A 105 -8.01 26.01 1.91
C ASP A 105 -7.38 25.21 0.77
N SER A 106 -7.89 25.42 -0.44
CA SER A 106 -7.10 25.22 -1.64
C SER A 106 -5.92 26.19 -1.65
N VAL A 107 -4.70 25.65 -1.62
CA VAL A 107 -3.46 26.33 -2.00
C VAL A 107 -3.75 27.21 -3.21
N LYS A 108 -3.49 28.51 -3.09
CA LYS A 108 -3.60 29.47 -4.20
C LYS A 108 -2.59 29.07 -5.27
N ASP A 109 -2.98 28.22 -6.22
CA ASP A 109 -2.26 28.06 -7.48
C ASP A 109 -2.43 29.35 -8.30
N GLY A 110 -1.57 30.32 -8.00
CA GLY A 110 -1.56 31.61 -8.68
C GLY A 110 -1.13 31.51 -10.14
N PRO A 111 -1.51 32.48 -10.99
CA PRO A 111 -1.11 32.56 -12.40
C PRO A 111 0.42 32.58 -12.62
N VAL A 112 1.19 32.94 -11.59
CA VAL A 112 2.66 32.95 -11.58
C VAL A 112 3.25 31.55 -11.79
N ARG A 113 2.71 30.53 -11.10
CA ARG A 113 3.19 29.12 -11.23
C ARG A 113 3.00 28.57 -12.63
N ARG A 114 1.90 28.94 -13.32
CA ARG A 114 1.63 28.47 -14.70
C ARG A 114 2.66 29.00 -15.70
N ARG A 115 3.07 30.26 -15.57
CA ARG A 115 4.06 30.88 -16.47
C ARG A 115 5.45 30.30 -16.26
N GLU A 116 5.84 30.09 -15.00
CA GLU A 116 7.14 29.51 -14.67
C GLU A 116 7.22 28.04 -15.10
N LEU A 117 6.14 27.27 -14.92
CA LEU A 117 6.03 25.90 -15.41
C LEU A 117 6.09 25.83 -16.95
N LEU A 118 5.43 26.76 -17.66
CA LEU A 118 5.56 26.89 -19.12
C LEU A 118 7.01 27.21 -19.53
N GLY A 119 7.73 28.02 -18.75
CA GLY A 119 9.15 28.29 -18.97
C GLY A 119 10.01 27.03 -18.83
N ILE A 120 9.74 26.20 -17.84
CA ILE A 120 10.43 24.91 -17.61
C ILE A 120 10.12 23.93 -18.74
N VAL A 121 8.85 23.79 -19.13
CA VAL A 121 8.45 22.96 -20.28
C VAL A 121 9.12 23.47 -21.56
N GLY A 122 9.19 24.79 -21.77
CA GLY A 122 9.91 25.39 -22.89
C GLY A 122 11.40 25.03 -22.89
N LYS A 123 12.08 25.08 -21.74
CA LYS A 123 13.48 24.64 -21.60
C LYS A 123 13.65 23.17 -22.00
N LEU A 124 12.77 22.29 -21.52
CA LEU A 124 12.80 20.86 -21.86
C LEU A 124 12.58 20.62 -23.36
N VAL A 125 11.58 21.27 -23.97
CA VAL A 125 11.26 21.15 -25.40
C VAL A 125 12.43 21.61 -26.28
N VAL A 126 13.16 22.64 -25.86
CA VAL A 126 14.32 23.18 -26.60
C VAL A 126 15.62 22.43 -26.24
N GLY A 127 15.57 21.40 -25.39
CA GLY A 127 16.72 20.58 -25.02
C GLY A 127 17.70 21.25 -24.05
N SER A 128 17.24 22.27 -23.31
CA SER A 128 18.02 22.96 -22.29
C SER A 128 18.02 22.17 -20.98
N ALA A 129 19.17 22.11 -20.31
CA ALA A 129 19.28 21.50 -18.99
C ALA A 129 18.50 22.29 -17.93
N LEU A 130 17.80 21.58 -17.06
CA LEU A 130 17.10 22.20 -15.93
C LEU A 130 18.09 22.65 -14.86
N THR A 131 17.88 23.85 -14.33
CA THR A 131 18.61 24.32 -13.15
C THR A 131 18.04 23.69 -11.88
N SER A 132 18.78 23.72 -10.78
CA SER A 132 18.25 23.30 -9.47
C SER A 132 16.98 24.06 -9.08
N ALA A 133 16.88 25.35 -9.44
CA ALA A 133 15.68 26.15 -9.22
C ALA A 133 14.47 25.65 -10.04
N ASP A 134 14.70 25.23 -11.29
CA ASP A 134 13.66 24.63 -12.12
C ASP A 134 13.18 23.30 -11.52
N ILE A 135 14.13 22.46 -11.08
CA ILE A 135 13.82 21.18 -10.41
C ILE A 135 13.03 21.41 -9.14
N THR A 136 13.40 22.38 -8.29
CA THR A 136 12.63 22.69 -7.08
C THR A 136 11.23 23.20 -7.36
N LEU A 137 11.02 23.88 -8.50
CA LEU A 137 9.71 24.41 -8.87
C LEU A 137 8.72 23.31 -9.33
N ILE A 138 9.24 22.27 -10.01
CA ILE A 138 8.44 21.09 -10.41
C ILE A 138 8.40 20.02 -9.32
N SER A 139 9.29 20.09 -8.35
CA SER A 139 9.27 19.24 -7.16
C SER A 139 8.13 19.71 -6.28
N THR A 140 7.06 18.91 -6.18
CA THR A 140 5.96 19.19 -5.28
C THR A 140 6.20 18.42 -3.99
N ASP A 141 6.23 19.12 -2.86
CA ASP A 141 6.17 18.42 -1.57
C ASP A 141 4.84 17.67 -1.48
N PRO A 142 4.86 16.35 -1.25
CA PRO A 142 3.64 15.57 -1.17
C PRO A 142 2.75 16.16 -0.08
N GLN A 143 1.59 16.67 -0.47
CA GLN A 143 0.62 17.17 0.49
C GLN A 143 0.06 15.98 1.27
N PRO A 144 -0.01 16.07 2.61
CA PRO A 144 -0.56 14.98 3.41
C PRO A 144 -2.02 14.76 3.00
N THR A 145 -2.41 13.49 2.87
CA THR A 145 -3.81 13.14 2.63
C THR A 145 -4.67 13.73 3.74
N PRO A 146 -5.71 14.51 3.42
CA PRO A 146 -6.59 15.08 4.45
C PRO A 146 -7.19 13.98 5.31
N VAL A 147 -7.16 14.20 6.62
CA VAL A 147 -7.81 13.31 7.60
C VAL A 147 -9.24 13.82 7.84
N PRO A 148 -10.26 12.94 7.84
CA PRO A 148 -11.62 13.34 8.20
C PRO A 148 -11.67 13.95 9.60
N ALA A 149 -12.43 15.03 9.79
CA ALA A 149 -12.55 15.66 11.11
C ALA A 149 -13.23 14.74 12.14
N ARG A 150 -14.13 13.86 11.69
CA ARG A 150 -14.82 12.86 12.53
C ARG A 150 -14.69 11.48 11.93
N LEU A 151 -14.35 10.50 12.75
CA LEU A 151 -14.25 9.10 12.35
C LEU A 151 -15.39 8.25 12.91
N GLY A 152 -15.88 7.33 12.09
CA GLY A 152 -16.80 6.28 12.47
C GLY A 152 -16.20 4.89 12.24
N ALA A 153 -17.06 3.87 12.35
CA ALA A 153 -16.65 2.47 12.16
C ALA A 153 -16.21 2.20 10.71
N ALA A 154 -16.85 2.86 9.73
CA ALA A 154 -16.57 2.64 8.31
C ALA A 154 -15.11 2.98 7.94
N GLU A 155 -14.55 4.07 8.47
CA GLU A 155 -13.15 4.42 8.23
C GLU A 155 -12.18 3.41 8.85
N VAL A 156 -12.51 2.88 10.03
CA VAL A 156 -11.71 1.83 10.68
C VAL A 156 -11.77 0.53 9.89
N ASP A 157 -12.94 0.16 9.37
CA ASP A 157 -13.11 -1.04 8.54
C ASP A 157 -12.36 -0.93 7.21
N GLN A 158 -12.35 0.26 6.59
CA GLN A 158 -11.53 0.54 5.41
C GLN A 158 -10.04 0.39 5.71
N LEU A 159 -9.57 0.93 6.85
CA LEU A 159 -8.19 0.81 7.29
C LEU A 159 -7.78 -0.66 7.46
N ARG A 160 -8.61 -1.46 8.14
CA ARG A 160 -8.40 -2.91 8.33
C ARG A 160 -8.37 -3.64 6.99
N SER A 161 -9.31 -3.34 6.10
CA SER A 161 -9.42 -3.96 4.78
C SER A 161 -8.18 -3.70 3.92
N LEU A 162 -7.67 -2.46 3.94
CA LEU A 162 -6.44 -2.11 3.22
C LEU A 162 -5.21 -2.79 3.83
N THR A 163 -5.10 -2.84 5.17
CA THR A 163 -4.03 -3.61 5.84
C THR A 163 -4.07 -5.09 5.46
N ALA A 164 -5.26 -5.69 5.41
CA ALA A 164 -5.44 -7.09 5.02
C ALA A 164 -5.03 -7.34 3.56
N GLY A 165 -5.41 -6.45 2.64
CA GLY A 165 -5.01 -6.52 1.24
C GLY A 165 -3.48 -6.41 1.04
N LEU A 166 -2.84 -5.47 1.74
CA LEU A 166 -1.38 -5.34 1.72
C LEU A 166 -0.67 -6.56 2.31
N ARG A 167 -1.22 -7.14 3.38
CA ARG A 167 -0.69 -8.38 3.98
C ARG A 167 -0.81 -9.57 3.03
N ALA A 168 -1.94 -9.73 2.34
CA ALA A 168 -2.10 -10.80 1.36
C ALA A 168 -1.07 -10.66 0.21
N TYR A 169 -0.85 -9.42 -0.25
CA TYR A 169 0.17 -9.15 -1.26
C TYR A 169 1.59 -9.44 -0.76
N ASP A 170 1.92 -9.07 0.48
CA ASP A 170 3.18 -9.41 1.15
C ASP A 170 3.42 -10.92 1.22
N ILE A 171 2.41 -11.70 1.61
CA ILE A 171 2.50 -13.17 1.70
C ILE A 171 2.85 -13.79 0.35
N ALA A 172 2.25 -13.27 -0.73
CA ALA A 172 2.41 -13.79 -2.08
C ALA A 172 3.70 -13.36 -2.78
N HIS A 173 4.19 -12.13 -2.56
CA HIS A 173 5.29 -11.56 -3.35
C HIS A 173 6.52 -11.14 -2.53
N GLY A 174 6.46 -11.26 -1.20
CA GLY A 174 7.48 -10.74 -0.30
C GLY A 174 7.30 -9.25 0.03
N GLY A 175 7.75 -8.85 1.22
CA GLY A 175 7.53 -7.51 1.76
C GLY A 175 8.20 -6.39 0.98
N GLY A 176 9.30 -6.68 0.28
CA GLY A 176 9.96 -5.70 -0.60
C GLY A 176 9.05 -5.17 -1.70
N SER A 177 8.13 -6.00 -2.20
CA SER A 177 7.27 -5.68 -3.33
C SER A 177 6.17 -4.65 -3.02
N CYS A 178 5.87 -4.41 -1.74
CA CYS A 178 4.80 -3.49 -1.31
C CYS A 178 5.18 -2.57 -0.13
N ARG A 179 6.46 -2.54 0.28
CA ARG A 179 6.92 -1.77 1.44
C ARG A 179 6.53 -0.30 1.38
N GLU A 180 6.75 0.40 0.26
CA GLU A 180 6.42 1.83 0.17
C GLU A 180 4.92 2.10 0.35
N ALA A 181 4.06 1.22 -0.17
CA ALA A 181 2.62 1.29 0.04
C ALA A 181 2.25 1.05 1.51
N ILE A 182 2.88 0.07 2.16
CA ILE A 182 2.69 -0.24 3.58
C ILE A 182 3.17 0.93 4.46
N LEU A 183 4.30 1.54 4.15
CA LEU A 183 4.80 2.69 4.90
C LEU A 183 3.88 3.90 4.75
N ALA A 184 3.43 4.20 3.52
CA ALA A 184 2.46 5.27 3.27
C ALA A 184 1.14 5.02 4.03
N HIS A 185 0.62 3.80 3.95
CA HIS A 185 -0.57 3.37 4.68
C HIS A 185 -0.40 3.51 6.19
N SER A 186 0.72 3.06 6.76
CA SER A 186 0.98 3.14 8.20
C SER A 186 1.11 4.59 8.69
N ARG A 187 1.69 5.48 7.89
CA ARG A 187 1.78 6.92 8.20
C ARG A 187 0.39 7.57 8.17
N TRP A 188 -0.42 7.23 7.16
CA TRP A 188 -1.78 7.73 7.07
C TRP A 188 -2.65 7.21 8.21
N ALA A 189 -2.59 5.91 8.52
CA ALA A 189 -3.29 5.30 9.64
C ALA A 189 -3.00 6.02 10.97
N GLU A 190 -1.74 6.36 11.23
CA GLU A 190 -1.33 7.12 12.41
C GLU A 190 -1.88 8.55 12.44
N SER A 191 -1.94 9.21 11.28
CA SER A 191 -2.53 10.56 11.20
C SER A 191 -4.01 10.58 11.60
N LEU A 192 -4.73 9.46 11.42
CA LEU A 192 -6.13 9.32 11.84
C LEU A 192 -6.31 9.40 13.37
N LEU A 193 -5.26 9.11 14.16
CA LEU A 193 -5.34 9.20 15.62
C LEU A 193 -5.63 10.61 16.13
N GLY A 194 -5.35 11.64 15.32
CA GLY A 194 -5.66 13.04 15.63
C GLY A 194 -7.11 13.47 15.37
N ALA A 195 -7.93 12.63 14.73
CA ALA A 195 -9.32 12.96 14.41
C ALA A 195 -10.26 12.74 15.61
N ASP A 196 -11.38 13.48 15.64
CA ASP A 196 -12.40 13.31 16.68
C ASP A 196 -13.18 12.00 16.48
N CYS A 197 -13.35 11.21 17.55
CA CYS A 197 -14.19 10.02 17.54
C CYS A 197 -14.63 9.66 18.97
N THR A 198 -15.55 8.71 19.09
CA THR A 198 -15.97 8.16 20.38
C THR A 198 -14.93 7.17 20.92
N ASP A 199 -14.93 6.90 22.24
CA ASP A 199 -13.98 5.97 22.87
C ASP A 199 -14.01 4.55 22.29
N PRO A 200 -15.17 3.95 21.94
CA PRO A 200 -15.19 2.65 21.26
C PRO A 200 -14.48 2.68 19.91
N ILE A 201 -14.71 3.72 19.10
CA ILE A 201 -14.05 3.90 17.80
C ILE A 201 -12.56 4.16 18.00
N ARG A 202 -12.16 4.91 19.03
CA ARG A 202 -10.74 5.15 19.36
C ARG A 202 -9.98 3.85 19.60
N ARG A 203 -10.55 2.93 20.38
CA ARG A 203 -9.95 1.62 20.65
C ARG A 203 -9.84 0.77 19.38
N GLN A 204 -10.89 0.74 18.55
CA GLN A 204 -10.87 0.01 17.28
C GLN A 204 -9.85 0.58 16.29
N LEU A 205 -9.71 1.91 16.25
CA LEU A 205 -8.72 2.61 15.44
C LEU A 205 -7.30 2.31 15.92
N LEU A 206 -7.02 2.39 17.22
CA LEU A 206 -5.71 2.02 17.79
C LEU A 206 -5.32 0.59 17.43
N ALA A 207 -6.25 -0.36 17.54
CA ALA A 207 -6.00 -1.75 17.13
C ALA A 207 -5.68 -1.85 15.63
N ALA A 208 -6.43 -1.16 14.77
CA ALA A 208 -6.20 -1.17 13.32
C ALA A 208 -4.87 -0.47 12.92
N VAL A 209 -4.49 0.61 13.62
CA VAL A 209 -3.19 1.27 13.46
C VAL A 209 -2.06 0.32 13.89
N ALA A 210 -2.24 -0.41 15.00
CA ALA A 210 -1.29 -1.42 15.43
C ALA A 210 -1.12 -2.54 14.38
N GLU A 211 -2.18 -2.96 13.70
CA GLU A 211 -2.10 -3.97 12.63
C GLU A 211 -1.25 -3.45 11.46
N ALA A 212 -1.44 -2.18 11.06
CA ALA A 212 -0.67 -1.53 10.00
C ALA A 212 0.81 -1.35 10.39
N ARG A 213 1.08 -0.97 11.65
CA ARG A 213 2.44 -0.86 12.20
C ARG A 213 3.14 -2.21 12.29
N THR A 214 2.42 -3.24 12.70
CA THR A 214 2.94 -4.62 12.72
C THR A 214 3.35 -5.07 11.32
N LEU A 215 2.53 -4.80 10.31
CA LEU A 215 2.87 -5.12 8.92
C LEU A 215 4.09 -4.34 8.44
N ALA A 216 4.18 -3.03 8.73
CA ALA A 216 5.36 -2.22 8.41
C ALA A 216 6.63 -2.80 9.05
N GLY A 217 6.58 -3.12 10.35
CA GLY A 217 7.70 -3.73 11.06
C GLY A 217 8.10 -5.09 10.49
N TRP A 218 7.13 -5.93 10.11
CA TRP A 218 7.41 -7.22 9.48
C TRP A 218 8.09 -7.07 8.12
N THR A 219 7.63 -6.14 7.29
CA THR A 219 8.27 -5.89 5.99
C THR A 219 9.67 -5.30 6.12
N ALA A 220 9.92 -4.46 7.13
CA ALA A 220 11.26 -3.98 7.44
C ALA A 220 12.18 -5.14 7.86
N HIS A 221 11.69 -6.05 8.72
CA HIS A 221 12.43 -7.25 9.12
C HIS A 221 12.77 -8.15 7.92
N ASP A 222 11.81 -8.38 7.02
CA ASP A 222 12.01 -9.20 5.83
C ASP A 222 13.10 -8.67 4.88
N LEU A 223 13.39 -7.37 4.94
CA LEU A 223 14.44 -6.69 4.18
C LEU A 223 15.74 -6.49 4.97
N GLY A 224 15.81 -6.97 6.21
CA GLY A 224 16.99 -6.80 7.08
C GLY A 224 17.12 -5.41 7.73
N LEU A 225 16.07 -4.58 7.69
CA LEU A 225 16.05 -3.25 8.28
C LEU A 225 15.70 -3.31 9.79
N THR A 226 16.58 -3.95 10.57
CA THR A 226 16.33 -4.32 11.98
C THR A 226 15.90 -3.14 12.87
N THR A 227 16.57 -1.99 12.79
CA THR A 227 16.22 -0.82 13.62
C THR A 227 14.84 -0.27 13.30
N GLU A 228 14.47 -0.25 12.01
CA GLU A 228 13.16 0.19 11.56
C GLU A 228 12.06 -0.80 11.96
N ALA A 229 12.36 -2.10 11.87
CA ALA A 229 11.47 -3.16 12.33
C ALA A 229 11.11 -2.97 13.82
N TYR A 230 12.10 -2.80 14.69
CA TYR A 230 11.87 -2.52 16.11
C TYR A 230 11.06 -1.24 16.33
N SER A 231 11.39 -0.15 15.61
CA SER A 231 10.66 1.11 15.75
C SER A 231 9.17 0.95 15.47
N HIS A 232 8.81 0.25 14.39
CA HIS A 232 7.40 0.01 14.06
C HIS A 232 6.72 -0.96 15.03
N LEU A 233 7.39 -2.04 15.42
CA LEU A 233 6.81 -3.06 16.29
C LEU A 233 6.62 -2.57 17.73
N VAL A 234 7.54 -1.76 18.27
CA VAL A 234 7.37 -1.14 19.60
C VAL A 234 6.17 -0.19 19.60
N ARG A 235 6.01 0.63 18.55
CA ARG A 235 4.81 1.48 18.40
C ARG A 235 3.53 0.65 18.28
N ALA A 236 3.59 -0.50 17.60
CA ALA A 236 2.45 -1.41 17.55
C ALA A 236 2.07 -1.91 18.96
N VAL A 237 3.05 -2.27 19.81
CA VAL A 237 2.78 -2.65 21.22
C VAL A 237 2.16 -1.49 22.00
N GLU A 238 2.64 -0.26 21.83
CA GLU A 238 2.03 0.92 22.47
C GLU A 238 0.54 1.04 22.11
N HIS A 239 0.23 0.90 20.81
CA HIS A 239 -1.13 1.00 20.29
C HIS A 239 -2.03 -0.16 20.73
N THR A 240 -1.55 -1.40 20.76
CA THR A 240 -2.35 -2.54 21.24
C THR A 240 -2.65 -2.42 22.74
N ARG A 241 -1.70 -1.94 23.53
CA ARG A 241 -1.90 -1.68 24.97
C ARG A 241 -2.89 -0.54 25.18
N ALA A 242 -2.79 0.56 24.43
CA ALA A 242 -3.74 1.67 24.51
C ALA A 242 -5.15 1.27 24.05
N ALA A 243 -5.27 0.33 23.10
CA ALA A 243 -6.55 -0.24 22.68
C ALA A 243 -7.17 -1.16 23.73
N GLY A 244 -6.39 -1.64 24.71
CA GLY A 244 -6.81 -2.67 25.65
C GLY A 244 -6.96 -4.05 25.00
N ASP A 245 -6.09 -4.37 24.03
CA ASP A 245 -6.11 -5.63 23.28
C ASP A 245 -4.89 -6.51 23.62
N PRO A 246 -4.98 -7.34 24.69
CA PRO A 246 -3.88 -8.19 25.11
C PRO A 246 -3.58 -9.32 24.11
N ALA A 247 -4.58 -9.79 23.37
CA ALA A 247 -4.40 -10.83 22.34
C ALA A 247 -3.53 -10.32 21.20
N HIS A 248 -3.84 -9.14 20.67
CA HIS A 248 -3.00 -8.51 19.65
C HIS A 248 -1.62 -8.14 20.22
N THR A 249 -1.53 -7.70 21.47
CA THR A 249 -0.23 -7.46 22.13
C THR A 249 0.67 -8.70 22.12
N ALA A 250 0.13 -9.89 22.40
CA ALA A 250 0.86 -11.15 22.32
C ALA A 250 1.42 -11.43 20.92
N ILE A 251 0.62 -11.12 19.88
CA ILE A 251 1.03 -11.29 18.47
C ILE A 251 2.16 -10.32 18.10
N VAL A 252 2.07 -9.04 18.49
CA VAL A 252 3.14 -8.08 18.22
C VAL A 252 4.43 -8.47 18.94
N LEU A 253 4.33 -8.99 20.18
CA LEU A 253 5.47 -9.51 20.92
C LEU A 253 6.09 -10.75 20.26
N HIS A 254 5.29 -11.60 19.61
CA HIS A 254 5.83 -12.63 18.72
C HIS A 254 6.64 -12.01 17.58
N TYR A 255 6.11 -11.01 16.87
CA TYR A 255 6.86 -10.37 15.78
C TYR A 255 8.16 -9.73 16.27
N LEU A 256 8.16 -9.10 17.44
CA LEU A 256 9.38 -8.60 18.10
C LEU A 256 10.38 -9.72 18.37
N GLY A 257 9.94 -10.85 18.92
CA GLY A 257 10.81 -12.01 19.19
C GLY A 257 11.34 -12.70 17.94
N ARG A 258 10.65 -12.60 16.81
CA ARG A 258 11.14 -13.14 15.53
C ARG A 258 12.33 -12.37 14.97
N VAL A 259 12.44 -11.07 15.25
CA VAL A 259 13.56 -10.24 14.78
C VAL A 259 14.92 -10.76 15.28
N PRO A 260 15.18 -10.90 16.60
CA PRO A 260 16.44 -11.44 17.09
C PRO A 260 16.59 -12.94 16.77
N LEU A 261 15.51 -13.73 16.79
CA LEU A 261 15.58 -15.16 16.48
C LEU A 261 16.12 -15.43 15.06
N ASP A 262 15.60 -14.72 14.07
CA ASP A 262 16.04 -14.85 12.68
C ASP A 262 17.44 -14.26 12.44
N ASN A 263 17.93 -13.41 13.36
CA ASN A 263 19.27 -12.84 13.37
C ASN A 263 20.25 -13.63 14.27
N GLY A 264 19.86 -14.81 14.75
CA GLY A 264 20.75 -15.71 15.50
C GLY A 264 20.83 -15.47 17.02
N ASP A 265 19.92 -14.68 17.59
CA ASP A 265 19.83 -14.44 19.03
C ASP A 265 18.52 -15.04 19.62
N PRO A 266 18.50 -16.36 19.89
CA PRO A 266 17.33 -17.02 20.45
C PRO A 266 17.08 -16.65 21.93
N ASP A 267 18.09 -16.21 22.67
CA ASP A 267 17.95 -15.78 24.07
C ASP A 267 17.10 -14.52 24.18
N GLU A 268 17.40 -13.52 23.35
CA GLU A 268 16.60 -12.30 23.28
C GLU A 268 15.19 -12.59 22.76
N ALA A 269 15.06 -13.48 21.78
CA ALA A 269 13.76 -13.91 21.26
C ALA A 269 12.85 -14.51 22.35
N LEU A 270 13.39 -15.38 23.20
CA LEU A 270 12.65 -16.02 24.29
C LEU A 270 12.07 -14.99 25.27
N LYS A 271 12.78 -13.88 25.55
CA LYS A 271 12.27 -12.81 26.42
C LYS A 271 10.98 -12.21 25.85
N TYR A 272 10.96 -11.89 24.56
CA TYR A 272 9.76 -11.35 23.90
C TYR A 272 8.63 -12.37 23.87
N PHE A 273 8.91 -13.64 23.58
CA PHE A 273 7.87 -14.68 23.58
C PHE A 273 7.31 -14.93 25.00
N GLN A 274 8.13 -14.86 26.04
CA GLN A 274 7.68 -14.97 27.43
C GLN A 274 6.86 -13.76 27.88
N LEU A 275 7.23 -12.54 27.47
CA LEU A 275 6.40 -11.36 27.69
C LEU A 275 5.06 -11.48 26.97
N GLY A 276 5.06 -11.99 25.74
CA GLY A 276 3.83 -12.24 25.00
C GLY A 276 2.97 -13.31 25.66
N GLN A 277 3.57 -14.26 26.40
CA GLN A 277 2.85 -15.34 27.07
C GLN A 277 1.96 -14.78 28.17
N ILE A 278 2.45 -13.76 28.88
CA ILE A 278 1.68 -13.02 29.88
C ILE A 278 0.48 -12.34 29.22
N ALA A 279 0.70 -11.65 28.10
CA ALA A 279 -0.38 -10.99 27.36
C ALA A 279 -1.41 -12.00 26.81
N ALA A 280 -0.97 -13.17 26.34
CA ALA A 280 -1.86 -14.23 25.88
C ALA A 280 -2.73 -14.80 27.02
N GLN A 281 -2.15 -14.94 28.21
CA GLN A 281 -2.88 -15.35 29.41
C GLN A 281 -3.90 -14.29 29.86
N ASP A 282 -3.51 -13.01 29.86
CA ASP A 282 -4.41 -11.89 30.16
C ASP A 282 -5.59 -11.82 29.17
N ALA A 283 -5.35 -12.22 27.92
CA ALA A 283 -6.38 -12.33 26.89
C ALA A 283 -7.31 -13.53 27.07
N HIS A 284 -7.00 -14.45 28.00
CA HIS A 284 -7.71 -15.71 28.20
C HIS A 284 -7.87 -16.50 26.89
N SER A 285 -6.79 -16.55 26.09
CA SER A 285 -6.79 -17.12 24.75
C SER A 285 -5.85 -18.34 24.65
N PRO A 286 -6.38 -19.57 24.77
CA PRO A 286 -5.65 -20.80 24.49
C PRO A 286 -4.91 -20.79 23.15
N LEU A 287 -5.48 -20.20 22.08
CA LEU A 287 -4.79 -20.11 20.79
C LEU A 287 -3.56 -19.19 20.85
N ALA A 288 -3.65 -18.03 21.50
CA ALA A 288 -2.50 -17.15 21.66
C ALA A 288 -1.41 -17.80 22.54
N VAL A 289 -1.82 -18.53 23.58
CA VAL A 289 -0.93 -19.31 24.45
C VAL A 289 -0.21 -20.40 23.64
N ALA A 290 -0.96 -21.18 22.85
CA ALA A 290 -0.42 -22.21 21.98
C ALA A 290 0.58 -21.63 20.97
N PHE A 291 0.22 -20.52 20.33
CA PHE A 291 1.06 -19.84 19.36
C PHE A 291 2.41 -19.42 19.95
N LEU A 292 2.43 -18.92 21.18
CA LEU A 292 3.68 -18.49 21.81
C LEU A 292 4.52 -19.66 22.29
N HIS A 293 3.91 -20.72 22.83
CA HIS A 293 4.62 -21.96 23.15
C HIS A 293 5.25 -22.61 21.91
N ALA A 294 4.58 -22.55 20.74
CA ALA A 294 5.15 -23.07 19.49
C ALA A 294 6.40 -22.28 19.08
N ASN A 295 6.41 -20.97 19.27
CA ASN A 295 7.57 -20.13 18.93
C ASN A 295 8.70 -20.18 19.97
N GLN A 296 8.38 -20.35 21.25
CA GLN A 296 9.36 -20.69 22.27
C GLN A 296 10.03 -22.02 21.97
N ALA A 297 9.28 -23.03 21.51
CA ALA A 297 9.83 -24.32 21.11
C ALA A 297 10.85 -24.17 19.98
N VAL A 298 10.55 -23.33 18.98
CA VAL A 298 11.50 -23.01 17.90
C VAL A 298 12.76 -22.37 18.48
N ALA A 299 12.64 -21.36 19.36
CA ALA A 299 13.81 -20.71 19.96
C ALA A 299 14.67 -21.68 20.79
N TYR A 300 14.05 -22.57 21.58
CA TYR A 300 14.79 -23.62 22.29
C TYR A 300 15.49 -24.60 21.35
N ALA A 301 14.90 -24.91 20.19
CA ALA A 301 15.54 -25.73 19.16
C ALA A 301 16.77 -25.03 18.57
N HIS A 302 16.70 -23.71 18.33
CA HIS A 302 17.86 -22.90 17.91
C HIS A 302 19.00 -22.89 18.94
N GLN A 303 18.69 -22.96 20.24
CA GLN A 303 19.68 -23.07 21.32
C GLN A 303 20.31 -24.47 21.44
N GLY A 304 19.77 -25.49 20.75
CA GLY A 304 20.18 -26.87 20.96
C GLY A 304 19.69 -27.48 22.27
N HIS A 305 18.55 -27.03 22.79
CA HIS A 305 17.91 -27.55 24.01
C HIS A 305 16.70 -28.45 23.67
N PRO A 306 16.90 -29.72 23.26
CA PRO A 306 15.83 -30.59 22.74
C PRO A 306 14.70 -30.82 23.75
N ASP A 307 15.01 -31.06 25.02
CA ASP A 307 13.99 -31.31 26.04
C ASP A 307 13.05 -30.11 26.23
N HIS A 308 13.60 -28.89 26.26
CA HIS A 308 12.83 -27.66 26.37
C HIS A 308 12.00 -27.41 25.11
N ALA A 309 12.59 -27.64 23.94
CA ALA A 309 11.91 -27.49 22.66
C ALA A 309 10.70 -28.43 22.54
N ILE A 310 10.88 -29.73 22.80
CA ILE A 310 9.80 -30.73 22.71
C ILE A 310 8.76 -30.52 23.81
N SER A 311 9.17 -30.16 25.03
CA SER A 311 8.24 -29.82 26.11
C SER A 311 7.36 -28.61 25.75
N SER A 312 7.95 -27.54 25.21
CA SER A 312 7.22 -26.36 24.78
C SER A 312 6.32 -26.64 23.56
N LEU A 313 6.77 -27.47 22.61
CA LEU A 313 5.95 -27.88 21.46
C LEU A 313 4.72 -28.68 21.90
N ARG A 314 4.90 -29.61 22.85
CA ARG A 314 3.77 -30.39 23.40
C ARG A 314 2.76 -29.50 24.13
N ARG A 315 3.23 -28.46 24.85
CA ARG A 315 2.34 -27.46 25.45
C ARG A 315 1.56 -26.71 24.38
N ALA A 316 2.20 -26.33 23.28
CA ALA A 316 1.52 -25.69 22.15
C ALA A 316 0.42 -26.58 21.56
N GLU A 317 0.74 -27.85 21.28
CA GLU A 317 -0.23 -28.83 20.76
C GLU A 317 -1.40 -29.06 21.71
N ASN A 318 -1.14 -29.15 23.02
CA ASN A 318 -2.18 -29.30 24.03
C ASN A 318 -3.10 -28.07 24.08
N GLU A 319 -2.54 -26.87 24.18
CA GLU A 319 -3.32 -25.62 24.27
C GLU A 319 -4.12 -25.37 22.99
N PHE A 320 -3.55 -25.70 21.83
CA PHE A 320 -4.27 -25.65 20.55
C PHE A 320 -5.46 -26.61 20.53
N ALA A 321 -5.31 -27.83 21.06
CA ALA A 321 -6.41 -28.79 21.16
C ALA A 321 -7.53 -28.36 22.13
N HIS A 322 -7.23 -27.48 23.09
CA HIS A 322 -8.24 -26.91 24.01
C HIS A 322 -8.95 -25.69 23.44
N ALA A 323 -8.43 -25.08 22.36
CA ALA A 323 -9.08 -23.95 21.72
C ALA A 323 -10.44 -24.35 21.14
N GLY A 324 -11.47 -23.57 21.46
CA GLY A 324 -12.80 -23.74 20.88
C GLY A 324 -12.86 -23.18 19.45
N THR A 325 -13.82 -23.69 18.66
CA THR A 325 -14.10 -23.19 17.29
C THR A 325 -14.37 -21.68 17.27
N ASP A 326 -15.06 -21.15 18.28
CA ASP A 326 -15.39 -19.72 18.40
C ASP A 326 -14.15 -18.82 18.54
N GLU A 327 -13.06 -19.35 19.11
CA GLU A 327 -11.80 -18.63 19.24
C GLU A 327 -11.06 -18.57 17.91
N GLN A 328 -11.15 -19.65 17.13
CA GLN A 328 -10.50 -19.79 15.83
C GLN A 328 -11.12 -18.86 14.77
N ASP A 329 -12.38 -18.50 14.95
CA ASP A 329 -13.07 -17.52 14.11
C ASP A 329 -12.63 -16.07 14.35
N ARG A 330 -11.94 -15.79 15.47
CA ARG A 330 -11.49 -14.43 15.81
C ARG A 330 -10.43 -13.94 14.81
N PRO A 331 -10.54 -12.69 14.29
CA PRO A 331 -9.62 -12.19 13.27
C PRO A 331 -8.12 -12.31 13.62
N PHE A 332 -7.76 -12.11 14.89
CA PHE A 332 -6.38 -12.24 15.34
C PHE A 332 -5.88 -13.69 15.41
N ALA A 333 -6.77 -14.68 15.52
CA ALA A 333 -6.41 -16.09 15.70
C ALA A 333 -6.40 -16.87 14.37
N ARG A 334 -7.10 -16.37 13.34
CA ARG A 334 -7.23 -17.02 12.02
C ARG A 334 -5.92 -17.38 11.33
N PHE A 335 -4.83 -16.68 11.65
CA PHE A 335 -3.52 -16.98 11.03
C PHE A 335 -2.84 -18.20 11.67
N PHE A 336 -3.25 -18.62 12.88
CA PHE A 336 -2.68 -19.75 13.59
C PHE A 336 -3.64 -20.93 13.55
N ASP A 337 -3.58 -21.67 12.44
CA ASP A 337 -4.34 -22.89 12.21
C ASP A 337 -3.47 -24.15 12.43
N HIS A 338 -4.03 -25.33 12.16
CA HIS A 338 -3.31 -26.60 12.29
C HIS A 338 -2.09 -26.66 11.36
N THR A 339 -2.16 -26.05 10.17
CA THR A 339 -1.04 -25.98 9.22
C THR A 339 0.10 -25.11 9.76
N ALA A 340 -0.22 -24.00 10.42
CA ALA A 340 0.74 -23.13 11.07
C ALA A 340 1.41 -23.81 12.27
N LEU A 341 0.65 -24.55 13.09
CA LEU A 341 1.19 -25.36 14.18
C LEU A 341 2.12 -26.48 13.65
N ASP A 342 1.70 -27.20 12.61
CA ASP A 342 2.53 -28.23 11.96
C ASP A 342 3.80 -27.63 11.35
N THR A 343 3.72 -26.40 10.81
CA THR A 343 4.90 -25.67 10.31
C THR A 343 5.86 -25.31 11.45
N ALA A 344 5.35 -24.87 12.61
CA ALA A 344 6.20 -24.62 13.77
C ALA A 344 6.87 -25.91 14.28
N ALA A 345 6.12 -27.01 14.36
CA ALA A 345 6.64 -28.33 14.72
C ALA A 345 7.71 -28.81 13.73
N ALA A 346 7.48 -28.64 12.43
CA ALA A 346 8.46 -28.93 11.39
C ALA A 346 9.76 -28.14 11.59
N ARG A 347 9.67 -26.84 11.91
CA ARG A 347 10.85 -26.00 12.19
C ARG A 347 11.63 -26.45 13.43
N VAL A 348 10.93 -26.82 14.52
CA VAL A 348 11.56 -27.38 15.72
C VAL A 348 12.35 -28.64 15.37
N HIS A 349 11.69 -29.60 14.72
CA HIS A 349 12.32 -30.86 14.34
C HIS A 349 13.44 -30.69 13.32
N SER A 350 13.34 -29.71 12.41
CA SER A 350 14.39 -29.47 11.42
C SER A 350 15.70 -29.00 12.07
N HIS A 351 15.62 -28.09 13.04
CA HIS A 351 16.80 -27.61 13.77
C HIS A 351 17.43 -28.71 14.63
N LEU A 352 16.61 -29.46 15.39
CA LEU A 352 17.11 -30.58 16.18
C LEU A 352 17.65 -31.71 15.27
N GLY A 353 17.03 -31.89 14.11
CA GLY A 353 17.36 -32.90 13.10
C GLY A 353 18.69 -32.70 12.38
N LEU A 354 19.33 -31.54 12.56
CA LEU A 354 20.72 -31.34 12.13
C LEU A 354 21.65 -32.31 12.88
N ASN A 355 21.37 -32.57 14.17
CA ASN A 355 22.22 -33.41 15.02
C ASN A 355 21.58 -34.76 15.41
N ASP A 356 20.26 -34.91 15.28
CA ASP A 356 19.52 -36.11 15.68
C ASP A 356 18.71 -36.71 14.50
N PRO A 357 19.03 -37.93 14.02
CA PRO A 357 18.29 -38.59 12.94
C PRO A 357 16.79 -38.78 13.23
N ALA A 358 16.39 -39.06 14.46
CA ALA A 358 14.98 -39.28 14.79
C ALA A 358 14.15 -37.99 14.61
N HIS A 359 14.74 -36.84 14.98
CA HIS A 359 14.12 -35.54 14.72
C HIS A 359 14.14 -35.17 13.24
N ARG A 360 15.17 -35.59 12.48
CA ARG A 360 15.24 -35.40 11.03
C ARG A 360 14.10 -36.11 10.30
N ASP A 361 13.78 -37.36 10.67
CA ASP A 361 12.67 -38.11 10.07
C ASP A 361 11.31 -37.45 10.33
N GLN A 362 11.13 -36.93 11.56
CA GLN A 362 9.94 -36.14 11.92
C GLN A 362 9.86 -34.84 11.11
N ALA A 363 10.98 -34.15 10.92
CA ALA A 363 11.06 -32.94 10.11
C ALA A 363 10.63 -33.21 8.66
N ILE A 364 11.22 -34.21 8.01
CA ILE A 364 10.90 -34.58 6.61
C ILE A 364 9.40 -34.90 6.47
N THR A 365 8.85 -35.69 7.40
CA THR A 365 7.44 -36.08 7.39
C THR A 365 6.53 -34.85 7.50
N ARG A 366 6.80 -33.97 8.46
CA ARG A 366 5.98 -32.77 8.68
C ARG A 366 6.14 -31.74 7.56
N LEU A 367 7.35 -31.55 7.02
CA LEU A 367 7.61 -30.64 5.91
C LEU A 367 6.91 -31.06 4.62
N ARG A 368 6.88 -32.36 4.30
CA ARG A 368 6.10 -32.88 3.16
C ARG A 368 4.61 -32.59 3.36
N ARG A 369 4.08 -32.93 4.54
CA ARG A 369 2.68 -32.65 4.86
C ARG A 369 2.35 -31.16 4.73
N THR A 370 3.18 -30.26 5.27
CA THR A 370 2.91 -28.82 5.18
C THR A 370 2.97 -28.34 3.73
N LEU A 371 3.91 -28.83 2.91
CA LEU A 371 4.01 -28.48 1.49
C LEU A 371 2.81 -28.95 0.67
N ASP A 372 2.20 -30.09 1.02
CA ASP A 372 1.00 -30.60 0.35
C ASP A 372 -0.24 -29.73 0.62
N HIS A 373 -0.30 -29.08 1.78
CA HIS A 373 -1.44 -28.27 2.22
C HIS A 373 -1.19 -26.75 2.12
N THR A 374 0.03 -26.32 1.79
CA THR A 374 0.36 -24.90 1.67
C THR A 374 -0.26 -24.33 0.40
N PRO A 375 -1.11 -23.29 0.49
CA PRO A 375 -1.68 -22.62 -0.68
C PRO A 375 -0.60 -22.10 -1.65
N ALA A 376 -0.91 -22.09 -2.94
CA ALA A 376 0.05 -21.68 -3.98
C ALA A 376 0.49 -20.20 -3.85
N ASP A 377 -0.34 -19.35 -3.27
CA ASP A 377 -0.07 -17.94 -2.99
C ASP A 377 0.74 -17.72 -1.69
N HIS A 378 1.09 -18.77 -0.93
CA HIS A 378 1.98 -18.68 0.23
C HIS A 378 3.45 -18.92 -0.17
N ALA A 379 3.91 -18.19 -1.19
CA ALA A 379 5.21 -18.40 -1.85
C ALA A 379 6.39 -18.37 -0.85
N ARG A 380 6.38 -17.41 0.08
CA ARG A 380 7.43 -17.27 1.10
C ARG A 380 7.51 -18.51 2.00
N GLN A 381 6.38 -18.96 2.54
CA GLN A 381 6.33 -20.13 3.43
C GLN A 381 6.76 -21.40 2.70
N ARG A 382 6.34 -21.55 1.44
CA ARG A 382 6.76 -22.66 0.58
C ARG A 382 8.28 -22.68 0.37
N ALA A 383 8.90 -21.53 0.09
CA ALA A 383 10.35 -21.42 -0.06
C ALA A 383 11.11 -21.83 1.22
N PHE A 384 10.64 -21.38 2.39
CA PHE A 384 11.18 -21.81 3.69
C PHE A 384 11.09 -23.33 3.88
N ASN A 385 9.91 -23.91 3.64
CA ASN A 385 9.69 -25.34 3.87
C ASN A 385 10.47 -26.22 2.89
N LEU A 386 10.59 -25.81 1.61
CA LEU A 386 11.41 -26.51 0.62
C LEU A 386 12.90 -26.47 1.00
N THR A 387 13.39 -25.34 1.49
CA THR A 387 14.79 -25.19 1.93
C THR A 387 15.11 -26.16 3.08
N TRP A 388 14.24 -26.24 4.09
CA TRP A 388 14.42 -27.21 5.17
C TRP A 388 14.27 -28.65 4.70
N LEU A 389 13.33 -28.93 3.80
CA LEU A 389 13.13 -30.29 3.31
C LEU A 389 14.37 -30.76 2.54
N ALA A 390 14.93 -29.93 1.67
CA ALA A 390 16.20 -30.19 1.00
C ALA A 390 17.35 -30.42 2.00
N THR A 391 17.47 -29.54 3.00
CA THR A 391 18.49 -29.63 4.06
C THR A 391 18.40 -30.95 4.81
N CYS A 392 17.21 -31.29 5.32
CA CYS A 392 16.99 -32.52 6.07
C CYS A 392 17.16 -33.77 5.20
N THR A 393 16.77 -33.74 3.92
CA THR A 393 16.96 -34.87 2.99
C THR A 393 18.44 -35.10 2.67
N LEU A 394 19.22 -34.04 2.45
CA LEU A 394 20.68 -34.14 2.29
C LEU A 394 21.36 -34.71 3.55
N ALA A 395 20.96 -34.22 4.74
CA ALA A 395 21.47 -34.70 6.01
C ALA A 395 21.06 -36.16 6.32
N ALA A 396 19.98 -36.66 5.70
CA ALA A 396 19.54 -38.05 5.80
C ALA A 396 20.34 -39.00 4.89
N GLY A 397 21.22 -38.47 4.04
CA GLY A 397 22.05 -39.27 3.13
C GLY A 397 21.37 -39.61 1.80
N ASP A 398 20.36 -38.83 1.38
CA ASP A 398 19.72 -38.94 0.07
C ASP A 398 20.08 -37.72 -0.80
N PRO A 399 21.29 -37.71 -1.42
CA PRO A 399 21.79 -36.57 -2.16
C PRO A 399 20.98 -36.29 -3.43
N ASP A 400 20.44 -37.31 -4.08
CA ASP A 400 19.73 -37.16 -5.35
C ASP A 400 18.40 -36.42 -5.14
N THR A 401 17.58 -36.89 -4.18
CA THR A 401 16.32 -36.21 -3.83
C THR A 401 16.60 -34.86 -3.18
N GLY A 402 17.61 -34.79 -2.31
CA GLY A 402 18.01 -33.55 -1.62
C GLY A 402 18.41 -32.44 -2.60
N THR A 403 19.12 -32.79 -3.67
CA THR A 403 19.56 -31.83 -4.70
C THR A 403 18.38 -31.31 -5.52
N GLN A 404 17.46 -32.20 -5.95
CA GLN A 404 16.26 -31.80 -6.67
C GLN A 404 15.38 -30.84 -5.85
N LEU A 405 15.18 -31.15 -4.57
CA LEU A 405 14.47 -30.28 -3.64
C LEU A 405 15.21 -28.96 -3.41
N GLY A 406 16.55 -29.01 -3.39
CA GLY A 406 17.41 -27.83 -3.30
C GLY A 406 17.17 -26.85 -4.46
N HIS A 407 17.18 -27.32 -5.70
CA HIS A 407 16.88 -26.46 -6.86
C HIS A 407 15.45 -25.89 -6.82
N GLN A 408 14.45 -26.71 -6.43
CA GLN A 408 13.08 -26.22 -6.24
C GLN A 408 13.02 -25.11 -5.16
N ALA A 409 13.81 -25.25 -4.09
CA ALA A 409 13.91 -24.23 -3.06
C ALA A 409 14.53 -22.95 -3.61
N LEU A 410 15.61 -23.05 -4.40
CA LEU A 410 16.27 -21.88 -5.00
C LEU A 410 15.35 -21.13 -5.97
N ASP A 411 14.58 -21.85 -6.79
CA ASP A 411 13.60 -21.25 -7.70
C ASP A 411 12.49 -20.53 -6.92
N ALA A 412 12.01 -21.14 -5.83
CA ALA A 412 11.03 -20.50 -4.96
C ALA A 412 11.61 -19.25 -4.25
N VAL A 413 12.87 -19.29 -3.85
CA VAL A 413 13.56 -18.13 -3.24
C VAL A 413 13.72 -16.99 -4.25
N ARG A 414 14.12 -17.28 -5.49
CA ARG A 414 14.26 -16.27 -6.56
C ARG A 414 12.95 -15.56 -6.89
N ALA A 415 11.81 -16.22 -6.69
CA ALA A 415 10.49 -15.67 -6.98
C ALA A 415 9.97 -14.70 -5.90
N VAL A 416 10.64 -14.60 -4.73
CA VAL A 416 10.15 -13.83 -3.58
C VAL A 416 11.15 -12.75 -3.17
N ASN A 417 10.70 -11.50 -3.08
CA ASN A 417 11.53 -10.38 -2.64
C ASN A 417 11.69 -10.38 -1.10
N SER A 418 12.62 -11.18 -0.58
CA SER A 418 12.93 -11.29 0.86
C SER A 418 14.40 -11.60 1.13
N THR A 419 15.12 -10.67 1.77
CA THR A 419 16.49 -10.88 2.26
C THR A 419 16.56 -12.00 3.29
N ARG A 420 15.52 -12.12 4.12
CA ARG A 420 15.43 -13.16 5.15
C ARG A 420 15.47 -14.59 4.59
N LEU A 421 14.89 -14.83 3.41
CA LEU A 421 14.99 -16.14 2.74
C LEU A 421 16.43 -16.47 2.35
N LEU A 422 17.23 -15.48 1.96
CA LEU A 422 18.63 -15.67 1.60
C LEU A 422 19.47 -16.09 2.81
N HIS A 423 19.26 -15.47 3.98
CA HIS A 423 19.89 -15.93 5.23
C HIS A 423 19.48 -17.36 5.59
N HIS A 424 18.25 -17.74 5.26
CA HIS A 424 17.72 -19.06 5.55
C HIS A 424 18.35 -20.20 4.74
N LEU A 425 19.10 -19.89 3.67
CA LEU A 425 19.87 -20.88 2.92
C LEU A 425 21.14 -21.35 3.65
N ALA A 426 21.48 -20.78 4.81
CA ALA A 426 22.72 -21.11 5.52
C ALA A 426 22.82 -22.60 5.94
N PRO A 427 21.79 -23.24 6.53
CA PRO A 427 21.85 -24.67 6.86
C PRO A 427 22.03 -25.55 5.61
N LEU A 428 21.33 -25.23 4.52
CA LEU A 428 21.47 -25.93 3.24
C LEU A 428 22.91 -25.81 2.70
N ALA A 429 23.49 -24.62 2.73
CA ALA A 429 24.88 -24.39 2.34
C ALA A 429 25.86 -25.26 3.15
N THR A 430 25.66 -25.36 4.47
CA THR A 430 26.47 -26.21 5.34
C THR A 430 26.33 -27.68 4.96
N GLU A 431 25.11 -28.17 4.72
CA GLU A 431 24.88 -29.58 4.37
C GLU A 431 25.46 -29.95 3.00
N THR A 432 25.33 -29.07 1.99
CA THR A 432 25.96 -29.33 0.68
C THR A 432 27.48 -29.48 0.78
N ALA A 433 28.13 -28.80 1.74
CA ALA A 433 29.57 -28.89 1.96
C ALA A 433 30.04 -30.23 2.56
N HIS A 434 29.13 -31.08 3.06
CA HIS A 434 29.42 -32.45 3.50
C HIS A 434 29.45 -33.45 2.32
N HIS A 435 28.90 -33.09 1.16
CA HIS A 435 28.71 -33.96 -0.01
C HIS A 435 29.60 -33.58 -1.19
N ARG A 436 30.82 -33.09 -0.93
CA ARG A 436 31.75 -32.52 -1.96
C ARG A 436 32.15 -33.46 -3.09
N HIS A 437 31.93 -34.76 -2.92
CA HIS A 437 32.23 -35.77 -3.94
C HIS A 437 31.10 -35.98 -4.96
N ASN A 438 29.93 -35.38 -4.75
CA ASN A 438 28.81 -35.41 -5.68
C ASN A 438 28.79 -34.13 -6.53
N SER A 439 28.84 -34.26 -7.86
CA SER A 439 28.84 -33.12 -8.80
C SER A 439 27.60 -32.25 -8.66
N ASP A 440 26.43 -32.88 -8.58
CA ASP A 440 25.15 -32.18 -8.61
C ASP A 440 24.95 -31.40 -7.31
N VAL A 441 25.42 -31.94 -6.18
CA VAL A 441 25.43 -31.22 -4.91
C VAL A 441 26.41 -30.04 -4.92
N ASN A 442 27.53 -30.15 -5.63
CA ASN A 442 28.46 -29.02 -5.79
C ASN A 442 27.87 -27.89 -6.64
N ASP A 443 27.12 -28.23 -7.70
CA ASP A 443 26.40 -27.25 -8.52
C ASP A 443 25.34 -26.52 -7.68
N LEU A 444 24.55 -27.26 -6.89
CA LEU A 444 23.63 -26.67 -5.91
C LEU A 444 24.35 -25.77 -4.90
N ALA A 445 25.48 -26.21 -4.35
CA ALA A 445 26.28 -25.43 -3.40
C ALA A 445 26.75 -24.09 -4.00
N HIS A 446 27.15 -24.11 -5.28
CA HIS A 446 27.56 -22.92 -6.01
C HIS A 446 26.39 -21.93 -6.17
N GLU A 447 25.21 -22.41 -6.58
CA GLU A 447 24.02 -21.57 -6.71
C GLU A 447 23.55 -20.99 -5.37
N VAL A 448 23.58 -21.79 -4.30
CA VAL A 448 23.28 -21.33 -2.93
C VAL A 448 24.23 -20.20 -2.54
N HIS A 449 25.53 -20.35 -2.81
CA HIS A 449 26.51 -19.31 -2.50
C HIS A 449 26.25 -18.02 -3.28
N LEU A 450 25.96 -18.12 -4.59
CA LEU A 450 25.64 -16.98 -5.44
C LEU A 450 24.43 -16.20 -4.91
N LEU A 451 23.33 -16.88 -4.59
CA LEU A 451 22.13 -16.23 -4.05
C LEU A 451 22.36 -15.61 -2.66
N ARG A 452 23.16 -16.25 -1.80
CA ARG A 452 23.48 -15.69 -0.49
C ARG A 452 24.35 -14.44 -0.60
N SER A 453 25.22 -14.36 -1.61
CA SER A 453 26.09 -13.20 -1.83
C SER A 453 25.34 -11.93 -2.23
N THR A 454 24.13 -12.03 -2.78
CA THR A 454 23.30 -10.86 -3.10
C THR A 454 22.62 -10.23 -1.88
N ALA A 455 22.69 -10.90 -0.71
CA ALA A 455 22.15 -10.39 0.55
C ALA A 455 23.15 -9.54 1.35
N ALA A 456 24.45 -9.65 1.03
CA ALA A 456 25.56 -8.96 1.68
C ALA A 456 25.87 -7.64 0.98
#